data_AF-A0A8H4VI16-F1
#
_entry.id   AF-A0A8H4VI16-F1
#
_cell.length_a   1.000
_cell.length_b   1.000
_cell.length_c   1.000
_cell.angle_alpha   90.00
_cell.angle_beta   90.00
_cell.angle_gamma   90.00
#
_symmetry.space_group_name_H-M   'P 1'
#
loop_
_entity.id
_entity.type
_entity.pdbx_description
1 polymer ?
#
loop_
_entity_poly.entity_id
_entity_poly.type
_entity_poly.pdbx_seq_one_letter_code
_entity_poly.pdbx_strand_id
1 'polypeptide(L)'
;MVSGSTSRRNKSQTTLCQSTALLPEIWLLVFPYLKHADLQTISLTCSTFRYMAQPLLFSVLDVSPFLLSYNAEQPILRPAEYLDRFMQRLEYYKLPHIAHGVRHCWISPYSRSGFPTRNQDDSLDPNLIIDAAIEALPRFTNLSTLSWHCIDIAPRWWDVIQSSRISRLWLNSSSIPLEVQSPLQHILHLDLDQWPWEGKVTNHVSIHEERVRGVNTVALQHVIHPEVIQSISVPRVDTACHLYSILSRATYRLRSLKVPFSSISDPCFITALENCPCLSSLCIFPPSSDERSRDVAVQALTASVLPSLESYEGPYSHVLRFSQQPLQNVALWGFDERPEVCDPHKLANVLASLAHTTAADSLKMLKFTVLEITSSLLGLLVSFKNMERLIMVSTDNTSRDTIVPVPQSFKSGTPVSSLYSMMSKTEFSPCIRYVKVTTRLVSPKQDLAAQEQEAAVFMESFAAHNPTLQRIEIEYGIYWTGMYLVTWGRLRDSISTVPPPVELGKEPDVQTKPITRNASGGYSSKSSSRDYIHSTVVHTVHPLPLGKLTFTEHRRRILFPQDTLPAAAAEQRDRDQASRRPWTSVWMGLRHLFGKLGI
;
A
#
# COMPACT_ATOMS: atom_id res chain seq x y z
N MET A 1 7.80 38.61 85.33
CA MET A 1 9.25 38.48 85.06
C MET A 1 9.45 37.42 83.99
N VAL A 2 10.10 37.82 82.89
CA VAL A 2 10.83 37.01 81.87
C VAL A 2 9.98 36.02 81.06
N SER A 3 9.51 36.42 79.87
CA SER A 3 10.06 36.14 78.52
C SER A 3 9.81 34.69 78.07
N GLY A 4 9.31 34.37 76.88
CA GLY A 4 9.25 35.08 75.60
C GLY A 4 9.59 34.04 74.52
N SER A 5 8.59 33.49 73.84
CA SER A 5 8.80 32.58 72.70
C SER A 5 7.54 32.47 71.85
N THR A 6 7.31 33.50 71.03
CA THR A 6 6.32 33.54 69.96
C THR A 6 6.81 32.75 68.76
N SER A 7 6.34 31.51 68.59
CA SER A 7 6.50 30.75 67.35
C SER A 7 5.39 31.13 66.36
N ARG A 8 5.69 32.10 65.49
CA ARG A 8 4.89 32.43 64.30
C ARG A 8 4.96 31.28 63.30
N ARG A 9 3.94 30.42 63.28
CA ARG A 9 3.68 29.55 62.11
C ARG A 9 3.16 30.42 60.97
N ASN A 10 4.03 30.72 60.02
CA ASN A 10 3.65 31.24 58.72
C ASN A 10 2.69 30.24 58.06
N LYS A 11 1.40 30.58 57.99
CA LYS A 11 0.46 29.98 57.05
C LYS A 11 0.89 30.44 55.66
N SER A 12 1.77 29.68 55.02
CA SER A 12 1.97 29.78 53.59
C SER A 12 0.61 29.53 52.94
N GLN A 13 -0.04 30.59 52.47
CA GLN A 13 -1.12 30.49 51.50
C GLN A 13 -0.50 29.87 50.26
N THR A 14 -0.52 28.55 50.18
CA THR A 14 -0.36 27.82 48.93
C THR A 14 -1.54 28.25 48.07
N THR A 15 -1.32 29.26 47.24
CA THR A 15 -2.12 29.49 46.04
C THR A 15 -2.13 28.17 45.29
N LEU A 16 -3.22 27.41 45.47
CA LEU A 16 -3.56 26.27 44.65
C LEU A 16 -3.64 26.81 43.23
N CYS A 17 -2.52 26.75 42.51
CA CYS A 17 -2.53 26.67 41.06
C CYS A 17 -3.44 25.48 40.76
N GLN A 18 -4.71 25.76 40.49
CA GLN A 18 -5.63 24.82 39.89
C GLN A 18 -5.02 24.49 38.54
N SER A 19 -4.10 23.51 38.55
CA SER A 19 -3.62 22.85 37.35
C SER A 19 -4.89 22.42 36.64
N THR A 20 -5.17 23.08 35.52
CA THR A 20 -6.24 22.69 34.61
C THR A 20 -5.82 21.35 34.05
N ALA A 21 -6.07 20.29 34.81
CA ALA A 21 -5.75 18.93 34.45
C ALA A 21 -6.45 18.66 33.11
N LEU A 22 -5.66 18.29 32.11
CA LEU A 22 -6.19 17.91 30.80
C LEU A 22 -7.23 16.81 31.01
N LEU A 23 -8.40 17.00 30.40
CA LEU A 23 -9.49 16.05 30.44
C LEU A 23 -9.00 14.69 29.88
N PRO A 24 -9.21 13.56 30.59
CA PRO A 24 -8.78 12.23 30.14
C PRO A 24 -9.24 11.88 28.72
N GLU A 25 -10.37 12.42 28.28
CA GLU A 25 -10.97 12.26 26.96
C GLU A 25 -10.07 12.77 25.83
N ILE A 26 -9.18 13.72 26.09
CA ILE A 26 -8.21 14.20 25.10
C ILE A 26 -7.30 13.06 24.66
N TRP A 27 -6.95 12.13 25.55
CA TRP A 27 -6.11 10.98 25.20
C TRP A 27 -6.83 10.00 24.25
N LEU A 28 -8.16 9.91 24.33
CA LEU A 28 -8.95 9.11 23.37
C LEU A 28 -8.92 9.69 21.96
N LEU A 29 -8.70 11.01 21.83
CA LEU A 29 -8.49 11.66 20.55
C LEU A 29 -7.04 11.51 20.07
N VAL A 30 -6.06 11.51 20.97
CA VAL A 30 -4.63 11.42 20.61
C VAL A 30 -4.22 10.00 20.23
N PHE A 31 -4.64 8.99 21.00
CA PHE A 31 -4.15 7.62 20.86
C PHE A 31 -4.34 7.01 19.46
N PRO A 32 -5.46 7.21 18.75
CA PRO A 32 -5.64 6.70 17.38
C PRO A 32 -4.61 7.20 16.37
N TYR A 33 -3.93 8.32 16.63
CA TYR A 33 -2.90 8.88 15.75
C TYR A 33 -1.48 8.41 16.09
N LEU A 34 -1.31 7.67 17.19
CA LEU A 34 -0.01 7.15 17.60
C LEU A 34 0.31 5.85 16.87
N LYS A 35 1.60 5.63 16.60
CA LYS A 35 2.06 4.35 16.05
C LYS A 35 1.85 3.25 17.10
N HIS A 36 1.67 2.01 16.63
CA HIS A 36 1.44 0.86 17.51
C HIS A 36 2.54 0.67 18.57
N ALA A 37 3.81 0.88 18.22
CA ALA A 37 4.93 0.80 19.16
C ALA A 37 4.90 1.88 20.25
N ASP A 38 4.47 3.10 19.89
CA ASP A 38 4.32 4.20 20.83
C ASP A 38 3.15 3.94 21.79
N LEU A 39 2.03 3.43 21.27
CA LEU A 39 0.89 2.99 22.08
C LEU A 39 1.27 1.91 23.09
N GLN A 40 2.06 0.92 22.66
CA GLN A 40 2.57 -0.11 23.57
C GLN A 40 3.39 0.51 24.69
N THR A 41 4.33 1.39 24.36
CA THR A 41 5.19 2.07 25.34
C THR A 41 4.37 2.89 26.33
N ILE A 42 3.41 3.67 25.84
CA ILE A 42 2.52 4.51 26.66
C ILE A 42 1.66 3.65 27.59
N SER A 43 1.15 2.50 27.12
CA SER A 43 0.33 1.57 27.92
C SER A 43 1.07 0.98 29.13
N LEU A 44 2.41 1.03 29.14
CA LEU A 44 3.23 0.55 30.25
C LEU A 44 3.46 1.62 31.33
N THR A 45 3.20 2.89 31.03
CA THR A 45 3.49 4.01 31.95
C THR A 45 2.55 4.07 33.15
N CYS A 46 1.24 3.83 32.95
CA CYS A 46 0.25 3.79 34.03
C CYS A 46 -0.99 2.95 33.64
N SER A 47 -1.79 2.57 34.64
CA SER A 47 -3.01 1.76 34.44
C SER A 47 -4.08 2.47 33.61
N THR A 48 -4.26 3.79 33.77
CA THR A 48 -5.23 4.57 33.00
C THR A 48 -4.89 4.57 31.51
N PHE A 49 -3.62 4.81 31.18
CA PHE A 49 -3.15 4.77 29.78
C PHE A 49 -3.23 3.36 29.21
N ARG A 50 -2.94 2.33 30.02
CA ARG A 50 -3.15 0.94 29.62
C ARG A 50 -4.60 0.69 29.20
N TYR A 51 -5.54 1.07 30.07
CA TYR A 51 -6.97 0.87 29.83
C TYR A 51 -7.45 1.58 28.56
N MET A 52 -6.99 2.81 28.30
CA MET A 52 -7.34 3.57 27.10
C MET A 52 -6.65 3.04 25.82
N ALA A 53 -5.43 2.51 25.93
CA ALA A 53 -4.66 2.02 24.78
C ALA A 53 -5.08 0.59 24.36
N GLN A 54 -5.52 -0.24 25.31
CA GLN A 54 -5.87 -1.64 25.06
C GLN A 54 -6.87 -1.85 23.91
N PRO A 55 -8.01 -1.12 23.80
CA PRO A 55 -8.92 -1.26 22.66
C PRO A 55 -8.24 -1.10 21.29
N LEU A 56 -7.22 -0.24 21.20
CA LEU A 56 -6.48 0.03 19.97
C LEU A 56 -5.42 -1.05 19.70
N LEU A 57 -4.70 -1.46 20.75
CA LEU A 57 -3.67 -2.50 20.70
C LEU A 57 -4.22 -3.89 20.39
N PHE A 58 -5.47 -4.14 20.79
CA PHE A 58 -6.17 -5.42 20.60
C PHE A 58 -7.30 -5.31 19.57
N SER A 59 -7.20 -4.36 18.63
CA SER A 59 -8.23 -4.14 17.61
C SER A 59 -8.32 -5.26 16.56
N VAL A 60 -7.30 -6.12 16.49
CA VAL A 60 -7.19 -7.25 15.57
C VAL A 60 -6.95 -8.53 16.36
N LEU A 61 -7.83 -9.52 16.20
CA LEU A 61 -7.64 -10.88 16.70
C LEU A 61 -7.09 -11.76 15.57
N ASP A 62 -5.83 -12.15 15.67
CA ASP A 62 -5.18 -13.06 14.72
C ASP A 62 -5.13 -14.49 15.26
N VAL A 63 -5.82 -15.39 14.56
CA VAL A 63 -5.98 -16.81 14.90
C VAL A 63 -5.29 -17.65 13.85
N SER A 64 -4.25 -18.37 14.28
CA SER A 64 -3.52 -19.31 13.45
C SER A 64 -3.80 -20.75 13.89
N PRO A 65 -4.82 -21.42 13.32
CA PRO A 65 -5.25 -22.73 13.81
C PRO A 65 -4.29 -23.85 13.47
N PHE A 66 -3.27 -23.61 12.65
CA PHE A 66 -2.11 -24.47 12.48
C PHE A 66 -0.92 -23.68 11.92
N LEU A 67 0.30 -24.19 12.17
CA LEU A 67 1.54 -23.65 11.62
C LEU A 67 1.87 -24.43 10.36
N LEU A 68 1.94 -23.74 9.23
CA LEU A 68 2.48 -24.32 8.02
C LEU A 68 4.01 -24.28 8.12
N SER A 69 4.68 -25.39 7.85
CA SER A 69 6.13 -25.41 7.87
C SER A 69 6.72 -24.48 6.80
N TYR A 70 7.54 -23.51 7.19
CA TYR A 70 8.32 -22.70 6.25
C TYR A 70 9.37 -23.54 5.49
N ASN A 71 9.81 -24.63 6.09
CA ASN A 71 10.74 -25.56 5.48
C ASN A 71 10.09 -26.95 5.44
N ALA A 72 9.81 -27.50 4.27
CA ALA A 72 9.29 -28.87 4.15
C ALA A 72 10.18 -29.88 4.92
N GLU A 73 11.47 -29.55 5.12
CA GLU A 73 12.44 -30.35 5.85
C GLU A 73 12.33 -30.24 7.39
N GLN A 74 11.76 -29.16 7.94
CA GLN A 74 11.65 -28.94 9.40
C GLN A 74 10.29 -28.37 9.81
N PRO A 75 9.23 -29.22 9.88
CA PRO A 75 7.92 -28.81 10.35
C PRO A 75 7.95 -28.25 11.77
N ILE A 76 7.40 -27.04 11.93
CA ILE A 76 7.17 -26.47 13.26
C ILE A 76 5.91 -27.12 13.83
N LEU A 77 6.12 -28.09 14.71
CA LEU A 77 5.05 -28.73 15.47
C LEU A 77 4.56 -27.80 16.58
N ARG A 78 3.24 -27.75 16.76
CA ARG A 78 2.64 -27.01 17.87
C ARG A 78 2.69 -27.89 19.12
N PRO A 79 3.12 -27.35 20.27
CA PRO A 79 3.01 -28.07 21.53
C PRO A 79 1.53 -28.23 21.89
N ALA A 80 1.17 -29.32 22.60
CA ALA A 80 -0.19 -29.56 23.07
C ALA A 80 -0.76 -28.36 23.87
N GLU A 81 0.09 -27.69 24.65
CA GLU A 81 -0.22 -26.47 25.41
C GLU A 81 -0.57 -25.25 24.55
N TYR A 82 -0.43 -25.31 23.22
CA TYR A 82 -0.80 -24.21 22.34
C TYR A 82 -2.28 -23.85 22.48
N LEU A 83 -3.16 -24.86 22.53
CA LEU A 83 -4.60 -24.64 22.70
C LEU A 83 -4.88 -23.93 24.02
N ASP A 84 -4.29 -24.40 25.12
CA ASP A 84 -4.48 -23.77 26.44
C ASP A 84 -4.04 -22.31 26.45
N ARG A 85 -2.87 -22.02 25.87
CA ARG A 85 -2.39 -20.63 25.73
C ARG A 85 -3.28 -19.78 24.83
N PHE A 86 -3.83 -20.36 23.77
CA PHE A 86 -4.78 -19.69 22.89
C PHE A 86 -6.07 -19.35 23.65
N MET A 87 -6.65 -20.31 24.36
CA MET A 87 -7.85 -20.11 25.18
C MET A 87 -7.63 -19.02 26.24
N GLN A 88 -6.50 -19.07 26.96
CA GLN A 88 -6.14 -18.04 27.94
C GLN A 88 -6.05 -16.66 27.30
N ARG A 89 -5.39 -16.53 26.14
CA ARG A 89 -5.32 -15.27 25.39
C ARG A 89 -6.71 -14.80 24.96
N LEU A 90 -7.56 -15.71 24.50
CA LEU A 90 -8.91 -15.39 24.06
C LEU A 90 -9.79 -14.89 25.22
N GLU A 91 -9.62 -15.40 26.44
CA GLU A 91 -10.27 -14.83 27.63
C GLU A 91 -9.90 -13.35 27.85
N TYR A 92 -8.63 -12.97 27.62
CA TYR A 92 -8.23 -11.56 27.70
C TYR A 92 -8.93 -10.71 26.64
N TYR A 93 -9.06 -11.19 25.40
CA TYR A 93 -9.80 -10.48 24.35
C TYR A 93 -11.28 -10.28 24.70
N LYS A 94 -11.87 -11.21 25.45
CA LYS A 94 -13.27 -11.15 25.88
C LYS A 94 -13.52 -10.21 27.06
N LEU A 95 -12.49 -9.63 27.68
CA LEU A 95 -12.67 -8.65 28.75
C LEU A 95 -13.49 -7.45 28.23
N PRO A 96 -14.49 -6.93 28.97
CA PRO A 96 -15.41 -5.92 28.45
C PRO A 96 -14.75 -4.66 27.86
N HIS A 97 -13.61 -4.26 28.43
CA HIS A 97 -12.83 -3.09 27.98
C HIS A 97 -11.93 -3.37 26.77
N ILE A 98 -11.77 -4.62 26.36
CA ILE A 98 -11.01 -5.03 25.17
C ILE A 98 -11.95 -5.47 24.05
N ALA A 99 -12.99 -6.23 24.40
CA ALA A 99 -13.89 -6.88 23.44
C ALA A 99 -14.54 -5.90 22.44
N HIS A 100 -14.89 -4.68 22.89
CA HIS A 100 -15.43 -3.63 22.02
C HIS A 100 -14.36 -2.97 21.11
N GLY A 101 -13.07 -3.14 21.43
CA GLY A 101 -11.96 -2.68 20.61
C GLY A 101 -11.71 -3.59 19.40
N VAL A 102 -12.04 -4.88 19.51
CA VAL A 102 -11.86 -5.88 18.44
C VAL A 102 -12.78 -5.56 17.27
N ARG A 103 -12.19 -5.23 16.12
CA ARG A 103 -12.91 -4.87 14.88
C ARG A 103 -12.65 -5.84 13.74
N HIS A 104 -11.55 -6.58 13.81
CA HIS A 104 -11.11 -7.49 12.78
C HIS A 104 -10.69 -8.83 13.40
N CYS A 105 -11.25 -9.93 12.93
CA CYS A 105 -10.78 -11.27 13.22
C CYS A 105 -10.17 -11.91 11.97
N TRP A 106 -8.98 -12.48 12.12
CA TRP A 106 -8.29 -13.26 11.10
C TRP A 106 -8.25 -14.71 11.53
N ILE A 107 -8.69 -15.61 10.65
CA ILE A 107 -8.61 -17.05 10.84
C ILE A 107 -7.88 -17.60 9.62
N SER A 108 -6.58 -17.88 9.79
CA SER A 108 -5.69 -18.26 8.69
C SER A 108 -4.60 -19.22 9.14
N PRO A 109 -4.29 -20.29 8.38
CA PRO A 109 -3.17 -21.16 8.69
C PRO A 109 -1.87 -20.42 8.38
N TYR A 110 -1.07 -20.14 9.40
CA TYR A 110 0.09 -19.28 9.22
C TYR A 110 1.26 -20.08 8.62
N SER A 111 1.54 -19.91 7.33
CA SER A 111 2.89 -19.57 6.84
C SER A 111 2.83 -18.85 5.51
N ARG A 112 3.75 -17.90 5.33
CA ARG A 112 3.89 -17.06 4.14
C ARG A 112 4.63 -17.77 2.98
N SER A 113 4.58 -19.10 2.91
CA SER A 113 5.24 -19.93 1.89
C SER A 113 4.51 -21.27 1.67
N GLY A 114 3.72 -21.33 0.60
CA GLY A 114 3.22 -22.51 -0.13
C GLY A 114 2.74 -23.66 0.72
N PHE A 115 1.42 -23.83 0.91
CA PHE A 115 0.79 -24.83 1.78
C PHE A 115 1.51 -26.19 1.81
N PRO A 116 2.43 -26.45 2.76
CA PRO A 116 2.84 -27.81 3.04
C PRO A 116 1.62 -28.57 3.58
N THR A 117 1.57 -29.86 3.27
CA THR A 117 0.65 -30.77 3.95
C THR A 117 0.84 -30.67 5.46
N ARG A 118 -0.28 -30.74 6.22
CA ARG A 118 -0.25 -30.83 7.69
C ARG A 118 0.77 -31.88 8.09
N ASN A 119 1.67 -31.54 9.00
CA ASN A 119 2.55 -32.56 9.57
C ASN A 119 1.66 -33.59 10.29
N GLN A 120 1.79 -34.87 9.91
CA GLN A 120 1.05 -35.96 10.54
C GLN A 120 1.34 -36.07 12.04
N ASP A 121 2.49 -35.55 12.48
CA ASP A 121 2.89 -35.50 13.88
C ASP A 121 2.26 -34.32 14.65
N ASP A 122 1.52 -33.41 13.99
CA ASP A 122 0.77 -32.34 14.68
C ASP A 122 -0.49 -32.93 15.32
N SER A 123 -0.39 -33.28 16.60
CA SER A 123 -1.43 -33.92 17.39
C SER A 123 -2.62 -33.00 17.74
N LEU A 124 -2.47 -31.67 17.58
CA LEU A 124 -3.54 -30.73 17.91
C LEU A 124 -4.51 -30.58 16.73
N ASP A 125 -5.77 -30.95 16.95
CA ASP A 125 -6.84 -30.71 15.98
C ASP A 125 -7.02 -29.19 15.75
N PRO A 126 -6.75 -28.67 14.54
CA PRO A 126 -6.94 -27.26 14.22
C PRO A 126 -8.37 -26.78 14.42
N ASN A 127 -9.36 -27.67 14.29
CA ASN A 127 -10.77 -27.29 14.45
C ASN A 127 -11.07 -26.81 15.87
N LEU A 128 -10.39 -27.31 16.90
CA LEU A 128 -10.60 -26.87 18.28
C LEU A 128 -10.25 -25.38 18.47
N ILE A 129 -9.22 -24.90 17.78
CA ILE A 129 -8.83 -23.47 17.83
C ILE A 129 -9.84 -22.63 17.06
N ILE A 130 -10.30 -23.12 15.91
CA ILE A 130 -11.28 -22.42 15.07
C ILE A 130 -12.62 -22.34 15.81
N ASP A 131 -13.10 -23.46 16.37
CA ASP A 131 -14.32 -23.54 17.17
C ASP A 131 -14.28 -22.52 18.31
N ALA A 132 -13.19 -22.49 19.09
CA ALA A 132 -13.03 -21.51 20.16
C ALA A 132 -13.04 -20.06 19.67
N ALA A 133 -12.39 -19.76 18.54
CA ALA A 133 -12.39 -18.43 17.95
C ALA A 133 -13.79 -18.00 17.48
N ILE A 134 -14.49 -18.90 16.78
CA ILE A 134 -15.85 -18.70 16.27
C ILE A 134 -16.83 -18.46 17.43
N GLU A 135 -16.79 -19.29 18.47
CA GLU A 135 -17.63 -19.14 19.68
C GLU A 135 -17.42 -17.79 20.39
N ALA A 136 -16.24 -17.20 20.27
CA ALA A 136 -15.96 -15.89 20.84
C ALA A 136 -16.46 -14.71 19.99
N LEU A 137 -16.72 -14.89 18.69
CA LEU A 137 -17.09 -13.77 17.80
C LEU A 137 -18.30 -12.95 18.30
N PRO A 138 -19.38 -13.55 18.82
CA PRO A 138 -20.53 -12.78 19.32
C PRO A 138 -20.20 -11.85 20.49
N ARG A 139 -19.06 -12.04 21.17
CA ARG A 139 -18.60 -11.17 22.26
C ARG A 139 -17.96 -9.89 21.75
N PHE A 140 -17.50 -9.86 20.50
CA PHE A 140 -16.85 -8.71 19.88
C PHE A 140 -17.89 -7.85 19.17
N THR A 141 -18.61 -7.02 19.93
CA THR A 141 -19.78 -6.27 19.43
C THR A 141 -19.47 -5.28 18.30
N ASN A 142 -18.21 -4.89 18.14
CA ASN A 142 -17.73 -3.99 17.08
C ASN A 142 -16.98 -4.73 15.96
N LEU A 143 -17.02 -6.06 15.95
CA LEU A 143 -16.44 -6.87 14.89
C LEU A 143 -17.14 -6.56 13.57
N SER A 144 -16.43 -5.92 12.66
CA SER A 144 -16.96 -5.54 11.35
C SER A 144 -16.33 -6.34 10.22
N THR A 145 -15.14 -6.91 10.45
CA THR A 145 -14.31 -7.54 9.43
C THR A 145 -13.92 -8.95 9.85
N LEU A 146 -14.16 -9.93 8.98
CA LEU A 146 -13.69 -11.31 9.12
C LEU A 146 -12.82 -11.67 7.93
N SER A 147 -11.59 -12.12 8.19
CA SER A 147 -10.71 -12.71 7.19
C SER A 147 -10.61 -14.21 7.38
N TRP A 148 -10.93 -14.96 6.33
CA TRP A 148 -11.01 -16.40 6.33
C TRP A 148 -10.19 -16.97 5.18
N HIS A 149 -9.17 -17.78 5.51
CA HIS A 149 -8.13 -18.12 4.56
C HIS A 149 -7.81 -19.61 4.60
N CYS A 150 -7.94 -20.28 3.46
CA CYS A 150 -7.55 -21.68 3.23
C CYS A 150 -8.08 -22.68 4.26
N ILE A 151 -9.29 -22.43 4.73
CA ILE A 151 -9.99 -23.30 5.67
C ILE A 151 -11.40 -23.45 5.10
N ASP A 152 -11.91 -24.68 5.01
CA ASP A 152 -13.29 -24.87 4.60
C ASP A 152 -14.22 -24.47 5.74
N ILE A 153 -15.24 -23.67 5.44
CA ILE A 153 -16.17 -23.18 6.46
C ILE A 153 -17.13 -24.31 6.83
N ALA A 154 -17.00 -24.87 8.04
CA ALA A 154 -17.96 -25.87 8.51
C ALA A 154 -19.38 -25.26 8.68
N PRO A 155 -20.46 -26.02 8.43
CA PRO A 155 -21.82 -25.50 8.53
C PRO A 155 -22.14 -24.90 9.91
N ARG A 156 -21.60 -25.51 10.98
CA ARG A 156 -21.76 -25.01 12.37
C ARG A 156 -21.20 -23.62 12.62
N TRP A 157 -20.20 -23.18 11.85
CA TRP A 157 -19.61 -21.84 12.00
C TRP A 157 -20.44 -20.78 11.29
N TRP A 158 -21.23 -21.19 10.29
CA TRP A 158 -22.01 -20.28 9.47
C TRP A 158 -23.02 -19.46 10.26
N ASP A 159 -23.78 -20.10 11.15
CA ASP A 159 -24.80 -19.44 11.97
C ASP A 159 -24.19 -18.35 12.88
N VAL A 160 -22.98 -18.61 13.38
CA VAL A 160 -22.25 -17.67 14.21
C VAL A 160 -21.72 -16.50 13.38
N ILE A 161 -21.17 -16.76 12.19
CA ILE A 161 -20.74 -15.72 11.25
C ILE A 161 -21.93 -14.83 10.85
N GLN A 162 -23.07 -15.44 10.53
CA GLN A 162 -24.28 -14.75 10.11
C GLN A 162 -24.84 -13.82 11.22
N SER A 163 -24.79 -14.26 12.48
CA SER A 163 -25.25 -13.47 13.63
C SER A 163 -24.28 -12.35 14.04
N SER A 164 -23.00 -12.43 13.66
CA SER A 164 -21.94 -11.49 14.07
C SER A 164 -21.95 -10.13 13.35
N ARG A 165 -22.97 -9.83 12.51
CA ARG A 165 -23.12 -8.55 11.76
C ARG A 165 -21.86 -8.10 11.01
N ILE A 166 -21.09 -9.06 10.51
CA ILE A 166 -19.88 -8.80 9.73
C ILE A 166 -20.28 -8.04 8.46
N SER A 167 -19.58 -6.95 8.18
CA SER A 167 -19.83 -6.09 7.02
C SER A 167 -18.77 -6.24 5.92
N ARG A 168 -17.58 -6.72 6.29
CA ARG A 168 -16.46 -6.97 5.39
C ARG A 168 -16.01 -8.41 5.56
N LEU A 169 -16.13 -9.18 4.49
CA LEU A 169 -15.65 -10.56 4.46
C LEU A 169 -14.47 -10.64 3.51
N TRP A 170 -13.39 -11.22 3.97
CA TRP A 170 -12.31 -11.65 3.10
C TRP A 170 -12.30 -13.17 3.09
N LEU A 171 -12.48 -13.74 1.91
CA LEU A 171 -12.51 -15.18 1.70
C LEU A 171 -11.40 -15.55 0.73
N ASN A 172 -10.53 -16.45 1.14
CA ASN A 172 -9.44 -16.91 0.30
C ASN A 172 -9.38 -18.42 0.22
N SER A 173 -9.45 -18.99 -1.00
CA SER A 173 -9.21 -20.39 -1.31
C SER A 173 -9.92 -21.33 -0.34
N SER A 174 -11.17 -20.99 -0.03
CA SER A 174 -12.01 -21.64 0.99
C SER A 174 -13.29 -22.10 0.34
N SER A 175 -13.78 -23.28 0.72
CA SER A 175 -15.08 -23.77 0.29
C SER A 175 -16.14 -23.59 1.38
N ILE A 176 -17.40 -23.51 0.94
CA ILE A 176 -18.59 -23.51 1.80
C ILE A 176 -19.39 -24.76 1.39
N PRO A 177 -19.66 -25.69 2.31
CA PRO A 177 -20.48 -26.86 2.05
C PRO A 177 -21.90 -26.49 1.64
N LEU A 178 -22.53 -27.34 0.81
CA LEU A 178 -23.87 -27.13 0.24
C LEU A 178 -25.02 -27.08 1.26
N GLU A 179 -24.77 -27.48 2.52
CA GLU A 179 -25.81 -27.64 3.55
C GLU A 179 -26.28 -26.31 4.17
N VAL A 180 -25.69 -25.19 3.77
CA VAL A 180 -26.00 -23.87 4.32
C VAL A 180 -27.29 -23.31 3.71
N GLN A 181 -28.29 -22.98 4.54
CA GLN A 181 -29.63 -22.61 4.05
C GLN A 181 -29.82 -21.11 3.74
N SER A 182 -29.07 -20.21 4.38
CA SER A 182 -29.27 -18.76 4.22
C SER A 182 -28.00 -18.00 3.83
N PRO A 183 -28.07 -17.05 2.88
CA PRO A 183 -26.94 -16.22 2.51
C PRO A 183 -26.61 -15.20 3.62
N LEU A 184 -25.36 -14.72 3.66
CA LEU A 184 -24.94 -13.68 4.60
C LEU A 184 -25.54 -12.32 4.21
N GLN A 185 -26.47 -11.82 5.01
CA GLN A 185 -27.26 -10.62 4.70
C GLN A 185 -26.57 -9.29 5.02
N HIS A 186 -25.39 -9.31 5.65
CA HIS A 186 -24.72 -8.09 6.14
C HIS A 186 -23.44 -7.74 5.37
N ILE A 187 -23.00 -8.58 4.43
CA ILE A 187 -21.73 -8.38 3.71
C ILE A 187 -21.87 -7.26 2.69
N LEU A 188 -21.26 -6.10 3.00
CA LEU A 188 -21.20 -4.94 2.13
C LEU A 188 -19.94 -4.96 1.24
N HIS A 189 -18.83 -5.48 1.77
CA HIS A 189 -17.55 -5.57 1.09
C HIS A 189 -17.03 -7.00 1.10
N LEU A 190 -16.62 -7.48 -0.07
CA LEU A 190 -16.10 -8.83 -0.26
C LEU A 190 -14.74 -8.77 -0.96
N ASP A 191 -13.71 -9.23 -0.26
CA ASP A 191 -12.36 -9.41 -0.81
C ASP A 191 -12.11 -10.90 -1.04
N LEU A 192 -11.91 -11.29 -2.29
CA LEU A 192 -11.75 -12.68 -2.70
C LEU A 192 -10.32 -12.95 -3.11
N ASP A 193 -9.72 -14.02 -2.60
CA ASP A 193 -8.41 -14.55 -3.03
C ASP A 193 -7.27 -13.52 -3.10
N GLN A 194 -7.34 -12.51 -2.22
CA GLN A 194 -6.31 -11.49 -2.08
C GLN A 194 -5.23 -11.97 -1.12
N TRP A 195 -3.99 -11.56 -1.36
CA TRP A 195 -2.86 -11.86 -0.49
C TRP A 195 -2.83 -10.90 0.70
N PRO A 196 -2.75 -11.41 1.94
CA PRO A 196 -2.47 -10.56 3.10
C PRO A 196 -1.01 -10.18 3.22
N TRP A 197 -0.76 -8.87 3.28
CA TRP A 197 0.55 -8.33 3.61
C TRP A 197 0.45 -7.34 4.78
N GLU A 198 1.14 -7.65 5.88
CA GLU A 198 1.24 -6.76 7.06
C GLU A 198 -0.13 -6.31 7.62
N GLY A 199 -1.11 -7.22 7.61
CA GLY A 199 -2.46 -6.93 8.08
C GLY A 199 -3.30 -6.10 7.10
N LYS A 200 -2.81 -5.88 5.88
CA LYS A 200 -3.52 -5.21 4.80
C LYS A 200 -3.86 -6.17 3.67
N VAL A 201 -4.99 -5.90 3.06
CA VAL A 201 -5.47 -6.51 1.82
C VAL A 201 -4.61 -5.97 0.67
N THR A 202 -4.02 -6.84 -0.14
CA THR A 202 -3.28 -6.44 -1.35
C THR A 202 -4.06 -6.78 -2.60
N ASN A 203 -3.74 -6.11 -3.71
CA ASN A 203 -4.35 -6.38 -5.02
C ASN A 203 -3.70 -7.59 -5.75
N HIS A 204 -2.92 -8.41 -5.03
CA HIS A 204 -2.23 -9.55 -5.61
C HIS A 204 -2.89 -10.85 -5.16
N VAL A 205 -2.89 -11.85 -6.04
CA VAL A 205 -3.20 -13.23 -5.65
C VAL A 205 -2.11 -13.71 -4.69
N SER A 206 -2.48 -14.52 -3.70
CA SER A 206 -1.48 -15.21 -2.88
C SER A 206 -0.62 -16.09 -3.78
N ILE A 207 0.70 -15.87 -3.77
CA ILE A 207 1.69 -16.66 -4.55
C ILE A 207 1.50 -18.17 -4.31
N HIS A 208 1.00 -18.53 -3.14
CA HIS A 208 0.84 -19.91 -2.68
C HIS A 208 -0.41 -20.60 -3.24
N GLU A 209 -1.33 -19.81 -3.79
CA GLU A 209 -2.65 -20.26 -4.21
C GLU A 209 -2.83 -20.20 -5.71
N GLU A 210 -1.89 -19.63 -6.46
CA GLU A 210 -1.92 -19.60 -7.93
C GLU A 210 -2.15 -21.00 -8.53
N ARG A 211 -1.77 -22.06 -7.82
CA ARG A 211 -1.94 -23.47 -8.22
C ARG A 211 -3.18 -24.18 -7.66
N VAL A 212 -3.81 -23.64 -6.62
CA VAL A 212 -5.03 -24.20 -6.00
C VAL A 212 -6.24 -23.74 -6.80
N ARG A 213 -7.47 -24.17 -6.50
CA ARG A 213 -8.68 -23.51 -7.04
C ARG A 213 -9.11 -22.39 -6.10
N GLY A 214 -9.60 -21.30 -6.67
CA GLY A 214 -10.15 -20.19 -5.89
C GLY A 214 -11.53 -20.51 -5.30
N VAL A 215 -12.21 -19.48 -4.83
CA VAL A 215 -13.58 -19.61 -4.29
C VAL A 215 -14.55 -20.03 -5.40
N ASN A 216 -15.27 -21.14 -5.19
CA ASN A 216 -16.19 -21.69 -6.18
C ASN A 216 -17.54 -20.95 -6.23
N THR A 217 -18.32 -21.19 -7.29
CA THR A 217 -19.66 -20.58 -7.50
C THR A 217 -20.63 -20.81 -6.33
N VAL A 218 -20.63 -21.99 -5.71
CA VAL A 218 -21.55 -22.32 -4.60
C VAL A 218 -21.27 -21.43 -3.41
N ALA A 219 -20.01 -21.33 -3.00
CA ALA A 219 -19.59 -20.47 -1.89
C ALA A 219 -19.94 -19.00 -2.16
N LEU A 220 -19.69 -18.52 -3.38
CA LEU A 220 -20.02 -17.15 -3.77
C LEU A 220 -21.53 -16.86 -3.69
N GLN A 221 -22.40 -17.81 -4.04
CA GLN A 221 -23.86 -17.64 -3.94
C GLN A 221 -24.34 -17.46 -2.49
N HIS A 222 -23.63 -18.02 -1.51
CA HIS A 222 -23.97 -17.85 -0.09
C HIS A 222 -23.48 -16.52 0.50
N VAL A 223 -22.47 -15.89 -0.09
CA VAL A 223 -21.91 -14.64 0.45
C VAL A 223 -22.32 -13.39 -0.31
N ILE A 224 -22.70 -13.51 -1.59
CA ILE A 224 -23.07 -12.38 -2.44
C ILE A 224 -24.58 -12.21 -2.46
N HIS A 225 -25.10 -11.23 -1.73
CA HIS A 225 -26.52 -10.87 -1.76
C HIS A 225 -26.77 -9.64 -2.65
N PRO A 226 -27.65 -9.72 -3.68
CA PRO A 226 -27.80 -8.66 -4.68
C PRO A 226 -28.13 -7.26 -4.15
N GLU A 227 -28.95 -7.19 -3.10
CA GLU A 227 -29.43 -5.92 -2.55
C GLU A 227 -28.46 -5.25 -1.58
N VAL A 228 -27.48 -6.00 -1.08
CA VAL A 228 -26.62 -5.59 0.05
C VAL A 228 -25.20 -5.33 -0.41
N ILE A 229 -24.65 -6.17 -1.29
CA ILE A 229 -23.25 -6.09 -1.69
C ILE A 229 -22.95 -4.77 -2.43
N GLN A 230 -21.90 -4.07 -1.98
CA GLN A 230 -21.51 -2.77 -2.54
C GLN A 230 -20.13 -2.80 -3.19
N SER A 231 -19.23 -3.66 -2.70
CA SER A 231 -17.86 -3.73 -3.20
C SER A 231 -17.39 -5.17 -3.29
N ILE A 232 -16.88 -5.55 -4.46
CA ILE A 232 -16.23 -6.85 -4.66
C ILE A 232 -14.84 -6.61 -5.27
N SER A 233 -13.83 -7.28 -4.74
CA SER A 233 -12.47 -7.27 -5.28
C SER A 233 -11.96 -8.70 -5.39
N VAL A 234 -11.54 -9.08 -6.59
CA VAL A 234 -11.06 -10.42 -6.93
C VAL A 234 -9.86 -10.29 -7.86
N PRO A 235 -8.63 -10.62 -7.46
CA PRO A 235 -7.46 -10.58 -8.33
C PRO A 235 -7.24 -11.91 -9.05
N ARG A 236 -8.05 -12.93 -8.74
CA ARG A 236 -7.88 -14.29 -9.21
C ARG A 236 -8.86 -14.64 -10.33
N VAL A 237 -8.35 -15.23 -11.41
CA VAL A 237 -9.09 -15.36 -12.69
C VAL A 237 -10.26 -16.33 -12.62
N ASP A 238 -10.06 -17.55 -12.12
CA ASP A 238 -11.11 -18.57 -11.99
C ASP A 238 -12.24 -18.12 -11.05
N THR A 239 -11.89 -17.49 -9.93
CA THR A 239 -12.89 -16.89 -9.02
C THR A 239 -13.65 -15.74 -9.69
N ALA A 240 -12.97 -14.91 -10.49
CA ALA A 240 -13.63 -13.84 -11.24
C ALA A 240 -14.63 -14.41 -12.27
N CYS A 241 -14.27 -15.48 -12.99
CA CYS A 241 -15.20 -16.19 -13.89
C CYS A 241 -16.44 -16.72 -13.14
N HIS A 242 -16.24 -17.34 -11.97
CA HIS A 242 -17.35 -17.77 -11.11
C HIS A 242 -18.21 -16.59 -10.64
N LEU A 243 -17.58 -15.46 -10.28
CA LEU A 243 -18.27 -14.23 -9.92
C LEU A 243 -19.15 -13.71 -11.07
N TYR A 244 -18.64 -13.64 -12.30
CA TYR A 244 -19.40 -13.15 -13.45
C TYR A 244 -20.64 -14.01 -13.72
N SER A 245 -20.53 -15.33 -13.55
CA SER A 245 -21.68 -16.24 -13.69
C SER A 245 -22.79 -15.98 -12.66
N ILE A 246 -22.47 -15.35 -11.53
CA ILE A 246 -23.43 -15.00 -10.47
C ILE A 246 -23.99 -13.60 -10.73
N LEU A 247 -23.13 -12.66 -11.07
CA LEU A 247 -23.50 -11.29 -11.37
C LEU A 247 -24.39 -11.18 -12.62
N SER A 248 -24.24 -12.08 -13.59
CA SER A 248 -25.05 -12.10 -14.81
C SER A 248 -26.50 -12.56 -14.60
N ARG A 249 -26.86 -13.06 -13.41
CA ARG A 249 -28.17 -13.69 -13.15
C ARG A 249 -29.21 -12.78 -12.50
N ALA A 250 -28.81 -11.67 -11.89
CA ALA A 250 -29.68 -10.78 -11.15
C ALA A 250 -29.11 -9.36 -11.15
N THR A 251 -29.92 -8.35 -10.84
CA THR A 251 -29.43 -6.97 -10.71
C THR A 251 -28.85 -6.72 -9.32
N TYR A 252 -27.64 -6.15 -9.26
CA TYR A 252 -26.91 -5.88 -8.03
C TYR A 252 -26.80 -4.39 -7.74
N ARG A 253 -26.80 -4.01 -6.45
CA ARG A 253 -26.47 -2.64 -5.98
C ARG A 253 -24.96 -2.41 -5.84
N LEU A 254 -24.18 -3.13 -6.64
CA LEU A 254 -22.72 -3.08 -6.62
C LEU A 254 -22.25 -1.69 -7.07
N ARG A 255 -21.36 -1.07 -6.29
CA ARG A 255 -20.76 0.26 -6.54
C ARG A 255 -19.31 0.16 -6.98
N SER A 256 -18.57 -0.81 -6.46
CA SER A 256 -17.16 -1.02 -6.79
C SER A 256 -16.90 -2.47 -7.19
N LEU A 257 -16.23 -2.67 -8.32
CA LEU A 257 -15.81 -3.96 -8.82
C LEU A 257 -14.33 -3.89 -9.19
N LYS A 258 -13.52 -4.79 -8.62
CA LYS A 258 -12.11 -4.97 -9.00
C LYS A 258 -11.85 -6.39 -9.47
N VAL A 259 -11.27 -6.56 -10.65
CA VAL A 259 -11.16 -7.85 -11.35
C VAL A 259 -9.81 -8.00 -12.05
N PRO A 260 -9.30 -9.21 -12.32
CA PRO A 260 -8.04 -9.36 -13.05
C PRO A 260 -8.22 -9.15 -14.55
N PHE A 261 -7.20 -8.60 -15.19
CA PHE A 261 -7.19 -8.33 -16.63
C PHE A 261 -7.59 -9.53 -17.49
N SER A 262 -7.00 -10.70 -17.26
CA SER A 262 -7.26 -11.89 -18.08
C SER A 262 -8.72 -12.36 -18.04
N SER A 263 -9.43 -12.09 -16.94
CA SER A 263 -10.84 -12.52 -16.77
C SER A 263 -11.85 -11.70 -17.57
N ILE A 264 -11.51 -10.50 -18.03
CA ILE A 264 -12.46 -9.67 -18.80
C ILE A 264 -12.76 -10.24 -20.19
N SER A 265 -12.00 -11.24 -20.63
CA SER A 265 -12.28 -12.06 -21.82
C SER A 265 -13.40 -13.08 -21.62
N ASP A 266 -13.84 -13.31 -20.37
CA ASP A 266 -14.91 -14.23 -20.07
C ASP A 266 -16.24 -13.78 -20.71
N PRO A 267 -16.99 -14.68 -21.38
CA PRO A 267 -18.24 -14.32 -22.04
C PRO A 267 -19.30 -13.71 -21.11
N CYS A 268 -19.28 -14.02 -19.82
CA CYS A 268 -20.23 -13.48 -18.84
C CYS A 268 -19.87 -12.09 -18.33
N PHE A 269 -18.65 -11.58 -18.61
CA PHE A 269 -18.17 -10.31 -18.05
C PHE A 269 -19.10 -9.14 -18.41
N ILE A 270 -19.49 -9.01 -19.68
CA ILE A 270 -20.35 -7.91 -20.12
C ILE A 270 -21.74 -8.01 -19.52
N THR A 271 -22.35 -9.20 -19.54
CA THR A 271 -23.67 -9.42 -18.94
C THR A 271 -23.67 -9.19 -17.42
N ALA A 272 -22.54 -9.47 -16.74
CA ALA A 272 -22.37 -9.13 -15.34
C ALA A 272 -22.36 -7.60 -15.12
N LEU A 273 -21.68 -6.84 -15.98
CA LEU A 273 -21.68 -5.37 -15.91
C LEU A 273 -23.05 -4.76 -16.20
N GLU A 274 -23.80 -5.29 -17.17
CA GLU A 274 -25.18 -4.87 -17.49
C GLU A 274 -26.12 -5.00 -16.28
N ASN A 275 -25.88 -6.00 -15.44
CA ASN A 275 -26.62 -6.26 -14.22
C ASN A 275 -26.14 -5.44 -13.00
N CYS A 276 -25.17 -4.54 -13.18
CA CYS A 276 -24.64 -3.67 -12.12
C CYS A 276 -24.82 -2.17 -12.46
N PRO A 277 -26.06 -1.65 -12.60
CA PRO A 277 -26.31 -0.29 -13.06
C PRO A 277 -25.80 0.80 -12.09
N CYS A 278 -25.63 0.47 -10.81
CA CYS A 278 -25.11 1.36 -9.77
C CYS A 278 -23.57 1.38 -9.67
N LEU A 279 -22.87 0.65 -10.54
CA LEU A 279 -21.41 0.55 -10.50
C LEU A 279 -20.79 1.90 -10.85
N SER A 280 -20.14 2.51 -9.86
CA SER A 280 -19.49 3.81 -9.99
C SER A 280 -17.98 3.71 -10.14
N SER A 281 -17.38 2.57 -9.77
CA SER A 281 -15.94 2.32 -9.86
C SER A 281 -15.66 0.93 -10.43
N LEU A 282 -14.93 0.89 -11.54
CA LEU A 282 -14.38 -0.32 -12.14
C LEU A 282 -12.85 -0.28 -12.08
N CYS A 283 -12.24 -1.31 -11.53
CA CYS A 283 -10.80 -1.50 -11.51
C CYS A 283 -10.44 -2.84 -12.17
N ILE A 284 -9.56 -2.79 -13.16
CA ILE A 284 -8.99 -3.97 -13.79
C ILE A 284 -7.53 -4.02 -13.31
N PHE A 285 -7.19 -5.07 -12.58
CA PHE A 285 -5.83 -5.27 -12.11
C PHE A 285 -4.90 -5.56 -13.27
N PRO A 286 -3.67 -5.04 -13.23
CA PRO A 286 -2.68 -5.40 -14.21
C PRO A 286 -2.41 -6.91 -14.17
N PRO A 287 -2.17 -7.53 -15.33
CA PRO A 287 -1.86 -8.96 -15.40
C PRO A 287 -0.59 -9.31 -14.63
N SER A 288 -0.55 -10.53 -14.08
CA SER A 288 0.68 -11.08 -13.50
C SER A 288 1.72 -11.34 -14.58
N SER A 289 2.98 -11.59 -14.20
CA SER A 289 4.08 -11.77 -15.14
C SER A 289 3.87 -12.87 -16.18
N ASP A 290 2.96 -13.81 -15.93
CA ASP A 290 2.81 -15.02 -16.74
C ASP A 290 1.66 -14.90 -17.75
N GLU A 291 0.81 -13.87 -17.63
CA GLU A 291 -0.37 -13.65 -18.49
C GLU A 291 -0.06 -12.81 -19.75
N ARG A 292 1.23 -12.53 -20.02
CA ARG A 292 1.69 -11.50 -20.97
C ARG A 292 1.28 -11.68 -22.42
N SER A 293 0.88 -12.89 -22.81
CA SER A 293 0.77 -13.30 -24.21
C SER A 293 -0.64 -13.23 -24.78
N ARG A 294 -1.64 -12.81 -24.01
CA ARG A 294 -3.04 -12.84 -24.45
C ARG A 294 -3.51 -11.47 -24.91
N ASP A 295 -3.89 -11.40 -26.19
CA ASP A 295 -4.70 -10.31 -26.72
C ASP A 295 -6.11 -10.41 -26.11
N VAL A 296 -6.35 -9.63 -25.05
CA VAL A 296 -7.64 -9.57 -24.38
C VAL A 296 -8.45 -8.43 -24.98
N ALA A 297 -9.42 -8.78 -25.82
CA ALA A 297 -10.38 -7.85 -26.38
C ALA A 297 -11.64 -7.79 -25.50
N VAL A 298 -12.04 -6.57 -25.11
CA VAL A 298 -13.33 -6.33 -24.48
C VAL A 298 -14.38 -6.13 -25.58
N GLN A 299 -15.49 -6.86 -25.50
CA GLN A 299 -16.60 -6.71 -26.44
C GLN A 299 -17.20 -5.30 -26.36
N ALA A 300 -17.88 -4.86 -27.42
CA ALA A 300 -18.48 -3.53 -27.44
C ALA A 300 -19.58 -3.41 -26.37
N LEU A 301 -19.50 -2.37 -25.54
CA LEU A 301 -20.53 -2.01 -24.56
C LEU A 301 -21.62 -1.16 -25.21
N THR A 302 -22.88 -1.42 -24.85
CA THR A 302 -23.99 -0.53 -25.21
C THR A 302 -23.93 0.75 -24.36
N ALA A 303 -24.36 1.90 -24.91
CA ALA A 303 -24.29 3.18 -24.22
C ALA A 303 -25.03 3.23 -22.87
N SER A 304 -25.98 2.31 -22.65
CA SER A 304 -26.73 2.16 -21.41
C SER A 304 -26.02 1.31 -20.36
N VAL A 305 -24.92 0.60 -20.69
CA VAL A 305 -24.20 -0.23 -19.72
C VAL A 305 -23.40 0.69 -18.79
N LEU A 306 -23.62 0.55 -17.48
CA LEU A 306 -22.96 1.31 -16.41
C LEU A 306 -23.22 2.83 -16.39
N PRO A 307 -24.48 3.28 -16.31
CA PRO A 307 -24.82 4.72 -16.34
C PRO A 307 -24.23 5.54 -15.18
N SER A 308 -23.80 4.87 -14.11
CA SER A 308 -23.24 5.51 -12.91
C SER A 308 -21.70 5.53 -12.88
N LEU A 309 -21.02 5.06 -13.94
CA LEU A 309 -19.57 4.89 -13.92
C LEU A 309 -18.83 6.23 -13.87
N GLU A 310 -18.12 6.47 -12.77
CA GLU A 310 -17.35 7.70 -12.54
C GLU A 310 -15.84 7.44 -12.48
N SER A 311 -15.42 6.23 -12.11
CA SER A 311 -14.03 5.86 -11.90
C SER A 311 -13.65 4.62 -12.71
N TYR A 312 -12.59 4.75 -13.52
CA TYR A 312 -12.00 3.65 -14.27
C TYR A 312 -10.51 3.53 -13.93
N GLU A 313 -10.11 2.34 -13.50
CA GLU A 313 -8.70 1.95 -13.40
C GLU A 313 -8.49 0.71 -14.27
N GLY A 314 -7.54 0.74 -15.20
CA GLY A 314 -7.40 -0.37 -16.14
C GLY A 314 -6.44 -0.11 -17.29
N PRO A 315 -6.41 -1.02 -18.27
CA PRO A 315 -5.59 -0.87 -19.46
C PRO A 315 -6.04 0.34 -20.28
N TYR A 316 -5.11 1.14 -20.77
CA TYR A 316 -5.43 2.31 -21.60
C TYR A 316 -6.15 1.93 -22.90
N SER A 317 -5.89 0.73 -23.44
CA SER A 317 -6.53 0.23 -24.66
C SER A 317 -8.04 0.03 -24.52
N HIS A 318 -8.58 -0.07 -23.31
CA HIS A 318 -10.01 -0.30 -23.08
C HIS A 318 -10.77 0.93 -22.55
N VAL A 319 -10.09 2.01 -22.15
CA VAL A 319 -10.76 3.18 -21.52
C VAL A 319 -11.88 3.77 -22.38
N LEU A 320 -11.69 3.80 -23.71
CA LEU A 320 -12.68 4.35 -24.65
C LEU A 320 -13.99 3.55 -24.69
N ARG A 321 -13.96 2.27 -24.29
CA ARG A 321 -15.19 1.45 -24.17
C ARG A 321 -16.03 1.88 -22.97
N PHE A 322 -15.40 2.42 -21.94
CA PHE A 322 -16.04 2.83 -20.70
C PHE A 322 -16.28 4.36 -20.62
N SER A 323 -15.75 5.14 -21.57
CA SER A 323 -15.88 6.60 -21.61
C SER A 323 -17.15 7.10 -22.30
N GLN A 324 -18.15 6.24 -22.50
CA GLN A 324 -19.48 6.66 -22.94
C GLN A 324 -20.20 7.47 -21.85
N GLN A 325 -19.74 7.34 -20.60
CA GLN A 325 -20.20 8.08 -19.44
C GLN A 325 -19.17 9.16 -19.03
N PRO A 326 -19.58 10.19 -18.28
CA PRO A 326 -18.69 11.27 -17.83
C PRO A 326 -17.73 10.78 -16.73
N LEU A 327 -16.65 10.11 -17.13
CA LEU A 327 -15.60 9.65 -16.22
C LEU A 327 -14.96 10.84 -15.48
N GLN A 328 -14.82 10.72 -14.17
CA GLN A 328 -14.20 11.71 -13.29
C GLN A 328 -12.79 11.30 -12.86
N ASN A 329 -12.55 10.01 -12.64
CA ASN A 329 -11.26 9.50 -12.20
C ASN A 329 -10.79 8.40 -13.14
N VAL A 330 -9.64 8.60 -13.77
CA VAL A 330 -9.08 7.65 -14.73
C VAL A 330 -7.64 7.31 -14.33
N ALA A 331 -7.38 6.03 -14.11
CA ALA A 331 -6.05 5.48 -13.85
C ALA A 331 -5.68 4.46 -14.93
N LEU A 332 -4.67 4.78 -15.73
CA LEU A 332 -4.30 4.01 -16.91
C LEU A 332 -2.98 3.29 -16.70
N TRP A 333 -2.97 2.03 -17.04
CA TRP A 333 -1.75 1.25 -17.16
C TRP A 333 -1.72 0.57 -18.52
N GLY A 334 -0.56 0.06 -18.92
CA GLY A 334 -0.37 -0.57 -20.22
C GLY A 334 0.27 -1.93 -20.11
N PHE A 335 0.35 -2.60 -21.24
CA PHE A 335 0.99 -3.88 -21.37
C PHE A 335 1.90 -3.91 -22.61
N ASP A 336 2.60 -2.81 -22.85
CA ASP A 336 3.47 -2.66 -24.01
C ASP A 336 4.80 -3.39 -23.74
N GLU A 337 5.87 -2.69 -23.35
CA GLU A 337 7.15 -3.36 -23.09
C GLU A 337 7.19 -4.15 -21.76
N ARG A 338 6.41 -3.70 -20.77
CA ARG A 338 6.39 -4.25 -19.41
C ARG A 338 4.97 -4.22 -18.84
N PRO A 339 4.63 -5.13 -17.91
CA PRO A 339 3.39 -5.02 -17.14
C PRO A 339 3.28 -3.66 -16.49
N GLU A 340 2.07 -3.11 -16.47
CA GLU A 340 1.72 -1.83 -15.87
C GLU A 340 2.27 -0.59 -16.58
N VAL A 341 2.93 -0.72 -17.73
CA VAL A 341 3.57 0.40 -18.42
C VAL A 341 2.98 0.63 -19.81
N CYS A 342 2.57 1.86 -20.09
CA CYS A 342 2.06 2.28 -21.39
C CYS A 342 3.19 2.73 -22.32
N ASP A 343 3.06 2.40 -23.59
CA ASP A 343 3.72 3.12 -24.68
C ASP A 343 3.17 4.56 -24.74
N PRO A 344 4.03 5.60 -24.69
CA PRO A 344 3.59 6.99 -24.60
C PRO A 344 2.87 7.48 -25.87
N HIS A 345 3.21 6.94 -27.05
CA HIS A 345 2.58 7.35 -28.30
C HIS A 345 1.20 6.73 -28.47
N LYS A 346 1.05 5.44 -28.16
CA LYS A 346 -0.25 4.77 -28.14
C LYS A 346 -1.16 5.37 -27.08
N LEU A 347 -0.64 5.66 -25.89
CA LEU A 347 -1.38 6.35 -24.84
C LEU A 347 -1.82 7.75 -25.30
N ALA A 348 -0.94 8.52 -25.94
CA ALA A 348 -1.29 9.83 -26.49
C ALA A 348 -2.46 9.74 -27.49
N ASN A 349 -2.44 8.77 -28.41
CA ASN A 349 -3.55 8.57 -29.36
C ASN A 349 -4.88 8.24 -28.65
N VAL A 350 -4.83 7.44 -27.59
CA VAL A 350 -6.01 7.12 -26.77
C VAL A 350 -6.50 8.33 -25.99
N LEU A 351 -5.61 9.13 -25.39
CA LEU A 351 -6.00 10.35 -24.66
C LEU A 351 -6.57 11.42 -25.60
N ALA A 352 -6.03 11.55 -26.82
CA ALA A 352 -6.62 12.40 -27.85
C ALA A 352 -8.05 11.97 -28.18
N SER A 353 -8.28 10.66 -28.34
CA SER A 353 -9.61 10.11 -28.56
C SER A 353 -10.54 10.33 -27.36
N LEU A 354 -10.02 10.18 -26.13
CA LEU A 354 -10.76 10.39 -24.89
C LEU A 354 -11.17 11.87 -24.74
N ALA A 355 -10.33 12.80 -25.18
CA ALA A 355 -10.63 14.23 -25.22
C ALA A 355 -11.77 14.60 -26.20
N HIS A 356 -12.19 13.68 -27.06
CA HIS A 356 -13.37 13.85 -27.92
C HIS A 356 -14.65 13.23 -27.33
N THR A 357 -14.60 12.73 -26.09
CA THR A 357 -15.74 12.15 -25.37
C THR A 357 -16.23 13.09 -24.27
N THR A 358 -17.33 12.73 -23.61
CA THR A 358 -17.83 13.45 -22.42
C THR A 358 -16.82 13.51 -21.28
N ALA A 359 -15.83 12.61 -21.26
CA ALA A 359 -14.75 12.63 -20.28
C ALA A 359 -13.89 13.90 -20.34
N ALA A 360 -13.81 14.56 -21.49
CA ALA A 360 -13.01 15.79 -21.67
C ALA A 360 -13.39 16.89 -20.66
N ASP A 361 -14.70 17.00 -20.39
CA ASP A 361 -15.26 18.02 -19.50
C ASP A 361 -15.54 17.47 -18.09
N SER A 362 -15.54 16.16 -17.85
CA SER A 362 -15.83 15.61 -16.52
C SER A 362 -14.59 15.14 -15.75
N LEU A 363 -13.46 14.92 -16.44
CA LEU A 363 -12.27 14.32 -15.84
C LEU A 363 -11.62 15.25 -14.82
N LYS A 364 -11.59 14.82 -13.55
CA LYS A 364 -10.98 15.52 -12.42
C LYS A 364 -9.61 14.95 -12.05
N MET A 365 -9.42 13.64 -12.18
CA MET A 365 -8.17 12.96 -11.88
C MET A 365 -7.72 12.10 -13.05
N LEU A 366 -6.47 12.28 -13.48
CA LEU A 366 -5.79 11.40 -14.41
C LEU A 366 -4.52 10.84 -13.77
N LYS A 367 -4.39 9.52 -13.73
CA LYS A 367 -3.18 8.80 -13.35
C LYS A 367 -2.74 7.93 -14.51
N PHE A 368 -1.45 7.88 -14.82
CA PHE A 368 -0.93 6.88 -15.74
C PHE A 368 0.52 6.49 -15.46
N THR A 369 0.88 5.29 -15.89
CA THR A 369 2.25 4.78 -15.88
C THR A 369 2.76 4.58 -17.30
N VAL A 370 3.85 5.24 -17.67
CA VAL A 370 4.43 5.26 -19.03
C VAL A 370 5.90 4.85 -19.03
N LEU A 371 6.41 4.47 -20.20
CA LEU A 371 7.85 4.24 -20.40
C LEU A 371 8.63 5.53 -20.17
N GLU A 372 8.23 6.58 -20.89
CA GLU A 372 8.78 7.92 -20.80
C GLU A 372 7.68 8.99 -20.88
N ILE A 373 7.92 10.16 -20.31
CA ILE A 373 7.03 11.32 -20.42
C ILE A 373 7.44 12.12 -21.66
N THR A 374 6.55 12.23 -22.64
CA THR A 374 6.82 12.93 -23.91
C THR A 374 6.05 14.25 -24.02
N SER A 375 6.55 15.18 -24.84
CA SER A 375 5.89 16.46 -25.08
C SER A 375 4.50 16.28 -25.71
N SER A 376 4.31 15.26 -26.56
CA SER A 376 3.01 14.97 -27.16
C SER A 376 1.99 14.52 -26.11
N LEU A 377 2.43 13.72 -25.13
CA LEU A 377 1.58 13.27 -24.04
C LEU A 377 1.17 14.44 -23.15
N LEU A 378 2.14 15.28 -22.75
CA LEU A 378 1.90 16.47 -21.95
C LEU A 378 1.00 17.48 -22.66
N GLY A 379 1.22 17.72 -23.95
CA GLY A 379 0.42 18.66 -24.75
C GLY A 379 -1.06 18.27 -24.85
N LEU A 380 -1.41 16.99 -24.73
CA LEU A 380 -2.81 16.54 -24.74
C LEU A 380 -3.55 16.86 -23.44
N LEU A 381 -2.83 17.03 -22.32
CA LEU A 381 -3.43 17.25 -21.00
C LEU A 381 -4.24 18.55 -20.91
N VAL A 382 -3.93 19.54 -21.75
CA VAL A 382 -4.68 20.80 -21.85
C VAL A 382 -6.14 20.58 -22.28
N SER A 383 -6.42 19.46 -22.96
CA SER A 383 -7.75 19.13 -23.46
C SER A 383 -8.75 18.80 -22.33
N PHE A 384 -8.27 18.48 -21.13
CA PHE A 384 -9.09 18.11 -19.98
C PHE A 384 -9.28 19.32 -19.05
N LYS A 385 -10.25 20.17 -19.39
CA LYS A 385 -10.44 21.49 -18.77
C LYS A 385 -10.70 21.46 -17.27
N ASN A 386 -11.36 20.42 -16.78
CA ASN A 386 -11.72 20.29 -15.36
C ASN A 386 -10.76 19.40 -14.55
N MET A 387 -9.60 19.05 -15.12
CA MET A 387 -8.62 18.21 -14.44
C MET A 387 -7.99 18.95 -13.26
N GLU A 388 -8.24 18.46 -12.04
CA GLU A 388 -7.67 18.99 -10.80
C GLU A 388 -6.39 18.26 -10.38
N ARG A 389 -6.27 16.97 -10.74
CA ARG A 389 -5.24 16.08 -10.24
C ARG A 389 -4.58 15.28 -11.37
N LEU A 390 -3.26 15.39 -11.48
CA LEU A 390 -2.45 14.64 -12.43
C LEU A 390 -1.38 13.82 -11.70
N ILE A 391 -1.29 12.53 -11.99
CA ILE A 391 -0.27 11.63 -11.46
C ILE A 391 0.39 10.89 -12.62
N MET A 392 1.69 11.13 -12.82
CA MET A 392 2.47 10.50 -13.89
C MET A 392 3.56 9.64 -13.25
N VAL A 393 3.62 8.37 -13.66
CA VAL A 393 4.70 7.46 -13.26
C VAL A 393 5.46 7.09 -14.52
N SER A 394 6.74 7.43 -14.57
CA SER A 394 7.63 7.10 -15.67
C SER A 394 8.61 6.01 -15.24
N THR A 395 8.86 5.04 -16.11
CA THR A 395 9.82 3.96 -15.83
C THR A 395 11.18 4.18 -16.49
N ASP A 396 11.39 5.33 -17.14
CA ASP A 396 12.60 5.82 -17.82
C ASP A 396 13.85 5.10 -17.35
N ASN A 397 14.24 4.07 -18.10
CA ASN A 397 15.55 3.46 -17.94
C ASN A 397 16.36 3.89 -19.13
N THR A 398 17.01 5.06 -19.05
CA THR A 398 18.00 5.51 -20.03
C THR A 398 19.26 4.65 -19.93
N SER A 399 19.11 3.32 -20.02
CA SER A 399 20.24 2.41 -20.19
C SER A 399 20.79 2.68 -21.59
N ARG A 400 21.96 3.32 -21.58
CA ARG A 400 22.84 3.86 -22.63
C ARG A 400 22.91 3.22 -24.03
N ASP A 401 22.21 2.13 -24.30
CA ASP A 401 22.45 1.33 -25.50
C ASP A 401 21.52 1.68 -26.67
N THR A 402 20.35 2.27 -26.43
CA THR A 402 19.55 2.90 -27.47
C THR A 402 20.00 4.35 -27.63
N ILE A 403 21.07 4.55 -28.40
CA ILE A 403 21.49 5.86 -28.93
C ILE A 403 20.42 6.32 -29.93
N VAL A 404 19.23 6.66 -29.45
CA VAL A 404 18.36 7.55 -30.21
C VAL A 404 19.06 8.91 -30.15
N PRO A 405 19.43 9.51 -31.29
CA PRO A 405 20.10 10.79 -31.29
C PRO A 405 19.18 11.82 -30.64
N VAL A 406 19.48 12.14 -29.38
CA VAL A 406 18.82 13.23 -28.66
C VAL A 406 18.93 14.46 -29.55
N PRO A 407 17.81 15.13 -29.87
CA PRO A 407 17.83 16.33 -30.70
C PRO A 407 18.91 17.28 -30.19
N GLN A 408 19.84 17.67 -31.07
CA GLN A 408 21.04 18.46 -30.76
C GLN A 408 20.76 19.85 -30.12
N SER A 409 19.48 20.18 -29.88
CA SER A 409 19.02 21.38 -29.17
C SER A 409 19.11 21.27 -27.64
N PHE A 410 19.27 20.09 -27.04
CA PHE A 410 19.48 19.94 -25.59
C PHE A 410 20.97 19.94 -25.26
N LYS A 411 21.65 21.05 -25.56
CA LYS A 411 23.05 21.22 -25.18
C LYS A 411 23.10 21.40 -23.65
N SER A 412 23.65 20.38 -22.96
CA SER A 412 24.17 20.37 -21.57
C SER A 412 23.23 20.12 -20.36
N GLY A 413 21.99 19.65 -20.52
CA GLY A 413 21.11 19.34 -19.38
C GLY A 413 21.26 17.91 -18.85
N THR A 414 20.91 17.66 -17.58
CA THR A 414 20.67 16.29 -17.10
C THR A 414 19.30 15.78 -17.57
N PRO A 415 19.02 14.48 -17.48
CA PRO A 415 17.71 13.97 -17.90
C PRO A 415 16.55 14.62 -17.14
N VAL A 416 16.75 14.91 -15.85
CA VAL A 416 15.76 15.63 -15.01
C VAL A 416 15.56 17.07 -15.49
N SER A 417 16.63 17.77 -15.90
CA SER A 417 16.53 19.10 -16.55
C SER A 417 15.64 19.09 -17.79
N SER A 418 15.70 17.99 -18.55
CA SER A 418 14.91 17.83 -19.78
C SER A 418 13.43 17.69 -19.45
N LEU A 419 13.08 16.92 -18.41
CA LEU A 419 11.73 16.83 -17.88
C LEU A 419 11.22 18.19 -17.39
N TYR A 420 12.02 18.94 -16.62
CA TYR A 420 11.67 20.29 -16.17
C TYR A 420 11.43 21.24 -17.34
N SER A 421 12.30 21.22 -18.35
CA SER A 421 12.14 22.04 -19.55
C SER A 421 10.86 21.70 -20.31
N MET A 422 10.54 20.42 -20.42
CA MET A 422 9.33 19.94 -21.10
C MET A 422 8.06 20.36 -20.36
N MET A 423 8.00 20.15 -19.05
CA MET A 423 6.87 20.56 -18.23
C MET A 423 6.70 22.09 -18.23
N SER A 424 7.78 22.86 -18.19
CA SER A 424 7.72 24.33 -18.21
C SER A 424 7.17 24.90 -19.52
N LYS A 425 7.35 24.18 -20.63
CA LYS A 425 6.86 24.57 -21.96
C LYS A 425 5.43 24.09 -22.23
N THR A 426 4.90 23.20 -21.38
CA THR A 426 3.58 22.63 -21.57
C THR A 426 2.55 23.50 -20.85
N GLU A 427 1.48 23.86 -21.56
CA GLU A 427 0.29 24.45 -20.95
C GLU A 427 -0.54 23.37 -20.27
N PHE A 428 -0.77 23.52 -18.96
CA PHE A 428 -1.66 22.64 -18.22
C PHE A 428 -3.05 23.26 -18.12
N SER A 429 -4.05 22.42 -17.81
CA SER A 429 -5.39 22.90 -17.50
C SER A 429 -5.33 23.94 -16.37
N PRO A 430 -6.06 25.08 -16.49
CA PRO A 430 -6.10 26.11 -15.46
C PRO A 430 -6.81 25.63 -14.18
N CYS A 431 -7.42 24.44 -14.16
CA CYS A 431 -8.01 23.87 -12.95
C CYS A 431 -7.04 22.96 -12.18
N ILE A 432 -5.83 22.72 -12.69
CA ILE A 432 -4.89 21.80 -12.05
C ILE A 432 -4.46 22.34 -10.69
N ARG A 433 -4.57 21.50 -9.66
CA ARG A 433 -4.24 21.81 -8.26
C ARG A 433 -3.12 20.94 -7.72
N TYR A 434 -3.02 19.71 -8.21
CA TYR A 434 -1.99 18.77 -7.78
C TYR A 434 -1.37 18.04 -8.96
N VAL A 435 -0.04 18.09 -9.04
CA VAL A 435 0.77 17.34 -9.99
C VAL A 435 1.73 16.45 -9.22
N LYS A 436 1.73 15.15 -9.49
CA LYS A 436 2.75 14.22 -9.03
C LYS A 436 3.44 13.57 -10.20
N VAL A 437 4.77 13.60 -10.21
CA VAL A 437 5.60 12.89 -11.17
C VAL A 437 6.54 11.98 -10.40
N THR A 438 6.55 10.70 -10.72
CA THR A 438 7.52 9.74 -10.21
C THR A 438 8.29 9.19 -11.40
N THR A 439 9.62 9.28 -11.42
CA THR A 439 10.44 8.79 -12.54
C THR A 439 11.71 8.09 -12.03
N ARG A 440 12.34 7.28 -12.89
CA ARG A 440 13.61 6.60 -12.60
C ARG A 440 14.84 7.34 -13.15
N LEU A 441 14.65 8.55 -13.68
CA LEU A 441 15.75 9.37 -14.18
C LEU A 441 16.85 9.55 -13.12
N VAL A 442 18.08 9.22 -13.51
CA VAL A 442 19.26 9.38 -12.65
C VAL A 442 20.02 10.63 -13.10
N SER A 443 20.49 11.44 -12.15
CA SER A 443 21.42 12.55 -12.40
C SER A 443 22.81 12.18 -11.85
N PRO A 444 23.59 11.33 -12.55
CA PRO A 444 24.76 10.67 -11.96
C PRO A 444 25.98 11.58 -11.71
N LYS A 445 25.88 12.90 -11.91
CA LYS A 445 27.03 13.82 -11.88
C LYS A 445 26.73 15.25 -11.38
N GLN A 446 25.49 15.60 -11.03
CA GLN A 446 25.21 16.94 -10.51
C GLN A 446 25.44 16.99 -9.00
N ASP A 447 26.14 18.04 -8.57
CA ASP A 447 26.18 18.47 -7.17
C ASP A 447 24.76 18.60 -6.62
N LEU A 448 24.55 18.16 -5.37
CA LEU A 448 23.23 18.15 -4.73
C LEU A 448 22.65 19.58 -4.68
N ALA A 449 23.49 20.56 -4.36
CA ALA A 449 23.09 21.96 -4.32
C ALA A 449 22.66 22.47 -5.71
N ALA A 450 23.31 21.99 -6.79
CA ALA A 450 22.92 22.34 -8.15
C ALA A 450 21.56 21.73 -8.53
N GLN A 451 21.29 20.46 -8.16
CA GLN A 451 19.98 19.82 -8.40
C GLN A 451 18.86 20.52 -7.62
N GLU A 452 19.13 20.86 -6.37
CA GLU A 452 18.20 21.57 -5.51
C GLU A 452 17.87 22.96 -6.04
N GLN A 453 18.89 23.72 -6.44
CA GLN A 453 18.71 25.04 -7.06
C GLN A 453 17.92 24.93 -8.37
N GLU A 454 18.23 23.94 -9.21
CA GLU A 454 17.52 23.71 -10.46
C GLU A 454 16.05 23.37 -10.22
N ALA A 455 15.77 22.47 -9.26
CA ALA A 455 14.42 22.13 -8.87
C ALA A 455 13.67 23.35 -8.31
N ALA A 456 14.31 24.18 -7.48
CA ALA A 456 13.72 25.41 -6.96
C ALA A 456 13.31 26.39 -8.08
N VAL A 457 14.22 26.64 -9.03
CA VAL A 457 13.97 27.51 -10.20
C VAL A 457 12.82 26.98 -11.04
N PHE A 458 12.81 25.67 -11.31
CA PHE A 458 11.73 25.02 -12.04
C PHE A 458 10.38 25.16 -11.30
N MET A 459 10.30 24.77 -10.03
CA MET A 459 9.04 24.77 -9.28
C MET A 459 8.43 26.16 -9.18
N GLU A 460 9.25 27.18 -8.95
CA GLU A 460 8.80 28.56 -8.87
C GLU A 460 8.28 29.08 -10.21
N SER A 461 9.04 28.85 -11.28
CA SER A 461 8.61 29.20 -12.64
C SER A 461 7.31 28.48 -13.00
N PHE A 462 7.24 27.17 -12.75
CA PHE A 462 6.08 26.35 -13.04
C PHE A 462 4.83 26.81 -12.27
N ALA A 463 4.98 27.13 -10.98
CA ALA A 463 3.90 27.66 -10.16
C ALA A 463 3.43 29.05 -10.58
N ALA A 464 4.34 29.91 -11.06
CA ALA A 464 3.99 31.24 -11.59
C ALA A 464 3.11 31.15 -12.85
N HIS A 465 3.40 30.19 -13.73
CA HIS A 465 2.58 29.94 -14.93
C HIS A 465 1.25 29.22 -14.62
N ASN A 466 1.14 28.56 -13.47
CA ASN A 466 -0.03 27.78 -13.06
C ASN A 466 -0.61 28.33 -11.73
N PRO A 467 -1.35 29.45 -11.74
CA PRO A 467 -1.79 30.16 -10.54
C PRO A 467 -2.78 29.36 -9.66
N THR A 468 -3.37 28.27 -10.14
CA THR A 468 -4.24 27.39 -9.35
C THR A 468 -3.50 26.24 -8.69
N LEU A 469 -2.25 25.99 -9.09
CA LEU A 469 -1.45 24.88 -8.59
C LEU A 469 -1.19 25.06 -7.08
N GLN A 470 -1.64 24.10 -6.28
CA GLN A 470 -1.48 24.12 -4.83
C GLN A 470 -0.28 23.29 -4.38
N ARG A 471 0.03 22.21 -5.09
CA ARG A 471 1.11 21.30 -4.73
C ARG A 471 1.67 20.58 -5.95
N ILE A 472 2.98 20.45 -6.00
CA ILE A 472 3.69 19.63 -6.99
C ILE A 472 4.70 18.74 -6.27
N GLU A 473 4.75 17.48 -6.69
CA GLU A 473 5.67 16.47 -6.19
C GLU A 473 6.42 15.87 -7.37
N ILE A 474 7.75 15.91 -7.33
CA ILE A 474 8.59 15.22 -8.29
C ILE A 474 9.52 14.30 -7.52
N GLU A 475 9.32 13.01 -7.72
CA GLU A 475 10.15 11.93 -7.21
C GLU A 475 11.00 11.38 -8.35
N TYR A 476 12.31 11.37 -8.19
CA TYR A 476 13.23 10.84 -9.20
C TYR A 476 14.41 10.07 -8.60
N GLY A 477 15.06 9.26 -9.43
CA GLY A 477 16.16 8.39 -9.04
C GLY A 477 15.77 6.92 -8.93
N ILE A 478 16.71 6.10 -8.48
CA ILE A 478 16.46 4.67 -8.28
C ILE A 478 16.82 4.31 -6.85
N TYR A 479 16.05 3.37 -6.30
CA TYR A 479 16.16 2.91 -4.92
C TYR A 479 17.61 2.63 -4.47
N TRP A 480 18.45 2.11 -5.38
CA TRP A 480 19.83 1.74 -5.11
C TRP A 480 20.84 2.88 -5.17
N THR A 481 20.62 3.91 -6.00
CA THR A 481 21.58 5.02 -6.16
C THR A 481 21.15 6.29 -5.43
N GLY A 482 20.01 6.25 -4.76
CA GLY A 482 19.40 7.40 -4.11
C GLY A 482 18.10 7.80 -4.80
N MET A 483 17.09 8.11 -3.97
CA MET A 483 15.83 8.68 -4.44
C MET A 483 15.71 10.11 -3.92
N TYR A 484 15.24 10.99 -4.77
CA TYR A 484 15.02 12.40 -4.47
C TYR A 484 13.53 12.67 -4.53
N LEU A 485 12.98 13.32 -3.52
CA LEU A 485 11.61 13.79 -3.48
C LEU A 485 11.62 15.31 -3.32
N VAL A 486 11.22 16.00 -4.37
CA VAL A 486 11.04 17.45 -4.39
C VAL A 486 9.56 17.74 -4.24
N THR A 487 9.18 18.35 -3.13
CA THR A 487 7.79 18.76 -2.87
C THR A 487 7.73 20.27 -2.81
N TRP A 488 6.89 20.88 -3.63
CA TRP A 488 6.52 22.28 -3.49
C TRP A 488 5.06 22.38 -3.09
N GLY A 489 4.76 23.26 -2.13
CA GLY A 489 3.40 23.60 -1.73
C GLY A 489 3.22 25.10 -1.68
N ARG A 490 2.12 25.60 -2.23
CA ARG A 490 1.78 27.02 -2.16
C ARG A 490 1.61 27.44 -0.71
N LEU A 491 2.21 28.56 -0.32
CA LEU A 491 1.96 29.19 0.97
C LEU A 491 0.50 29.64 0.95
N ARG A 492 -0.38 28.93 1.66
CA ARG A 492 -1.71 29.46 1.91
C ARG A 492 -1.57 30.54 2.96
N ASP A 493 -2.14 31.71 2.70
CA ASP A 493 -2.50 32.64 3.76
C ASP A 493 -3.27 31.82 4.80
N SER A 494 -2.76 31.79 6.02
CA SER A 494 -3.07 30.85 7.10
C SER A 494 -4.50 30.94 7.66
N ILE A 495 -5.46 31.40 6.84
CA ILE A 495 -6.83 31.73 7.24
C ILE A 495 -7.85 30.66 6.80
N SER A 496 -7.56 29.80 5.81
CA SER A 496 -8.51 28.74 5.42
C SER A 496 -8.07 27.34 5.88
N THR A 497 -8.70 26.86 6.94
CA THR A 497 -8.65 25.48 7.46
C THR A 497 -9.33 24.48 6.52
N VAL A 498 -8.88 24.37 5.27
CA VAL A 498 -9.22 23.17 4.51
C VAL A 498 -8.35 22.04 5.06
N PRO A 499 -8.95 20.96 5.60
CA PRO A 499 -8.17 19.81 6.06
C PRO A 499 -7.27 19.33 4.92
N PRO A 500 -6.05 18.83 5.21
CA PRO A 500 -5.24 18.19 4.19
C PRO A 500 -6.11 17.16 3.46
N PRO A 501 -5.98 17.03 2.12
CA PRO A 501 -6.78 16.08 1.36
C PRO A 501 -6.68 14.73 2.06
N VAL A 502 -7.83 14.11 2.34
CA VAL A 502 -7.90 12.76 2.91
C VAL A 502 -7.11 11.87 1.95
N GLU A 503 -5.89 11.54 2.33
CA GLU A 503 -5.04 10.65 1.58
C GLU A 503 -5.64 9.26 1.73
N LEU A 504 -6.47 8.89 0.75
CA LEU A 504 -6.81 7.49 0.50
C LEU A 504 -5.49 6.74 0.28
N GLY A 505 -4.95 6.15 1.36
CA GLY A 505 -3.87 5.16 1.30
C GLY A 505 -2.43 5.65 1.48
N LYS A 506 -2.12 6.61 2.36
CA LYS A 506 -0.71 6.80 2.75
C LYS A 506 -0.20 5.71 3.70
N GLU A 507 0.87 5.05 3.31
CA GLU A 507 1.74 4.27 4.19
C GLU A 507 2.48 5.21 5.16
N PRO A 508 2.58 4.89 6.46
CA PRO A 508 3.41 5.65 7.38
C PRO A 508 4.89 5.31 7.16
N ASP A 509 5.71 6.34 6.93
CA ASP A 509 7.17 6.23 6.86
C ASP A 509 7.75 5.63 8.16
N VAL A 510 8.50 4.53 7.99
CA VAL A 510 9.20 3.81 9.07
C VAL A 510 10.60 4.42 9.23
N GLN A 511 10.73 5.40 10.13
CA GLN A 511 12.04 5.75 10.69
C GLN A 511 12.35 4.81 11.86
N THR A 512 13.28 3.88 11.68
CA THR A 512 13.86 3.05 12.75
C THR A 512 15.20 3.63 13.19
N LYS A 513 15.34 3.96 14.49
CA LYS A 513 16.64 4.18 15.11
C LYS A 513 17.34 2.83 15.35
N PRO A 514 18.68 2.74 15.19
CA PRO A 514 19.40 1.51 15.49
C PRO A 514 19.36 1.23 17.00
N ILE A 515 18.83 0.06 17.38
CA ILE A 515 18.88 -0.47 18.74
C ILE A 515 20.21 -1.19 18.89
N THR A 516 21.10 -0.68 19.75
CA THR A 516 22.28 -1.39 20.23
C THR A 516 21.83 -2.53 21.16
N ARG A 517 21.84 -3.77 20.65
CA ARG A 517 21.67 -4.96 21.48
C ARG A 517 23.01 -5.31 22.14
N ASN A 518 23.04 -5.30 23.47
CA ASN A 518 24.13 -5.86 24.25
C ASN A 518 24.21 -7.38 24.04
N ALA A 519 25.43 -7.84 23.79
CA ALA A 519 25.75 -9.21 23.43
C ALA A 519 25.54 -10.19 24.60
N SER A 520 24.64 -11.16 24.42
CA SER A 520 24.81 -12.51 24.98
C SER A 520 23.96 -13.52 24.21
N GLY A 521 24.63 -14.51 23.61
CA GLY A 521 24.08 -15.83 23.30
C GLY A 521 23.18 -16.00 22.06
N GLY A 522 23.74 -16.60 20.99
CA GLY A 522 22.97 -17.32 19.96
C GLY A 522 23.19 -16.82 18.54
N TYR A 523 24.05 -17.50 17.77
CA TYR A 523 24.17 -17.30 16.32
C TYR A 523 22.87 -17.71 15.64
N SER A 524 22.02 -16.72 15.34
CA SER A 524 20.90 -16.88 14.39
C SER A 524 21.41 -16.51 13.00
N SER A 525 21.50 -17.50 12.11
CA SER A 525 22.03 -17.37 10.73
C SER A 525 21.07 -16.69 9.74
N LYS A 526 20.24 -15.75 10.22
CA LYS A 526 19.38 -14.91 9.37
C LYS A 526 19.48 -13.46 9.80
N SER A 527 20.63 -12.85 9.58
CA SER A 527 20.69 -11.39 9.46
C SER A 527 19.84 -11.01 8.25
N SER A 528 18.77 -10.27 8.51
CA SER A 528 17.88 -9.78 7.47
C SER A 528 18.71 -8.87 6.55
N SER A 529 18.47 -8.89 5.25
CA SER A 529 19.09 -7.92 4.33
C SER A 529 18.86 -6.46 4.77
N ARG A 530 17.82 -6.21 5.59
CA ARG A 530 17.58 -4.91 6.26
C ARG A 530 18.71 -4.48 7.19
N ASP A 531 19.41 -5.41 7.84
CA ASP A 531 20.48 -5.09 8.79
C ASP A 531 21.74 -4.53 8.08
N TYR A 532 21.84 -4.73 6.76
CA TYR A 532 22.95 -4.26 5.93
C TYR A 532 22.62 -3.02 5.12
N ILE A 533 21.42 -2.45 5.24
CA ILE A 533 21.03 -1.25 4.48
C ILE A 533 20.93 -0.08 5.45
N HIS A 534 21.97 0.75 5.48
CA HIS A 534 21.91 2.02 6.18
C HIS A 534 21.16 3.05 5.32
N SER A 535 19.98 3.45 5.79
CA SER A 535 19.17 4.48 5.13
C SER A 535 19.37 5.82 5.83
N THR A 536 19.87 6.82 5.10
CA THR A 536 19.99 8.20 5.57
C THR A 536 18.97 9.03 4.80
N VAL A 537 18.14 9.78 5.53
CA VAL A 537 17.21 10.74 4.93
C VAL A 537 17.69 12.14 5.27
N VAL A 538 17.99 12.94 4.24
CA VAL A 538 18.39 14.33 4.37
C VAL A 538 17.23 15.18 3.87
N HIS A 539 16.77 16.12 4.70
CA HIS A 539 15.68 17.03 4.36
C HIS A 539 16.18 18.47 4.42
N THR A 540 15.96 19.21 3.35
CA THR A 540 16.20 20.64 3.25
C THR A 540 14.90 21.35 2.89
N VAL A 541 14.73 22.56 3.40
CA VAL A 541 13.50 23.33 3.26
C VAL A 541 13.87 24.74 2.85
N HIS A 542 13.31 25.18 1.72
CA HIS A 542 13.55 26.51 1.15
C HIS A 542 12.23 27.29 1.06
N PRO A 543 12.13 28.46 1.69
CA PRO A 543 11.04 29.38 1.40
C PRO A 543 11.26 29.97 0.00
N LEU A 544 10.24 29.90 -0.84
CA LEU A 544 10.20 30.52 -2.17
C LEU A 544 9.11 31.62 -2.19
N PRO A 545 9.16 32.58 -3.12
CA PRO A 545 8.17 33.67 -3.17
C PRO A 545 6.72 33.19 -3.25
N LEU A 546 6.42 32.17 -4.05
CA LEU A 546 5.07 31.63 -4.24
C LEU A 546 4.75 30.43 -3.31
N GLY A 547 5.72 29.91 -2.55
CA GLY A 547 5.51 28.66 -1.85
C GLY A 547 6.65 28.20 -0.96
N LYS A 548 6.54 26.97 -0.49
CA LYS A 548 7.56 26.29 0.29
C LYS A 548 8.04 25.06 -0.47
N LEU A 549 9.34 25.01 -0.74
CA LEU A 549 10.01 23.85 -1.30
C LEU A 549 10.59 23.00 -0.17
N THR A 550 10.32 21.70 -0.21
CA THR A 550 10.97 20.69 0.60
C THR A 550 11.70 19.75 -0.34
N PHE A 551 13.01 19.66 -0.20
CA PHE A 551 13.85 18.74 -0.95
C PHE A 551 14.28 17.62 0.00
N THR A 552 14.00 16.39 -0.38
CA THR A 552 14.29 15.21 0.44
C THR A 552 15.16 14.25 -0.36
N GLU A 553 16.30 13.88 0.21
CA GLU A 553 17.18 12.87 -0.35
C GLU A 553 17.16 11.62 0.53
N HIS A 554 16.75 10.50 -0.05
CA HIS A 554 16.84 9.18 0.55
C HIS A 554 18.08 8.48 0.02
N ARG A 555 19.16 8.51 0.80
CA ARG A 555 20.38 7.74 0.51
C ARG A 555 20.29 6.37 1.16
N ARG A 556 20.62 5.32 0.40
CA ARG A 556 20.78 3.98 0.94
C ARG A 556 22.21 3.54 0.68
N ARG A 557 22.92 3.16 1.73
CA ARG A 557 24.25 2.55 1.64
C ARG A 557 24.13 1.11 2.08
N ILE A 558 24.47 0.19 1.18
CA ILE A 558 24.69 -1.21 1.56
C ILE A 558 26.00 -1.23 2.34
N LEU A 559 25.93 -1.55 3.62
CA LEU A 559 27.08 -1.80 4.46
C LEU A 559 27.50 -3.25 4.25
N PHE A 560 28.68 -3.45 3.69
CA PHE A 560 29.25 -4.79 3.67
C PHE A 560 29.76 -5.13 5.07
N PRO A 561 29.85 -6.42 5.45
CA PRO A 561 30.40 -6.81 6.76
C PRO A 561 31.79 -6.25 7.06
N GLN A 562 32.56 -5.92 6.01
CA GLN A 562 33.87 -5.27 6.12
C GLN A 562 33.77 -3.79 6.53
N ASP A 563 32.68 -3.10 6.17
CA ASP A 563 32.42 -1.69 6.53
C ASP A 563 31.98 -1.52 7.99
N THR A 564 31.54 -2.61 8.66
CA THR A 564 31.05 -2.58 10.04
C THR A 564 32.12 -2.83 11.11
N LEU A 565 33.37 -3.11 10.71
CA LEU A 565 34.45 -3.30 11.67
C LEU A 565 34.90 -1.92 12.21
N PRO A 566 34.95 -1.72 13.54
CA PRO A 566 35.51 -0.51 14.12
C PRO A 566 36.93 -0.30 13.56
N ALA A 567 37.29 0.94 13.22
CA ALA A 567 38.61 1.27 12.66
C ALA A 567 39.78 0.68 13.48
N ALA A 568 39.61 0.56 14.81
CA ALA A 568 40.57 -0.08 15.70
C ALA A 568 40.76 -1.60 15.47
N ALA A 569 39.73 -2.32 15.02
CA ALA A 569 39.82 -3.74 14.67
C ALA A 569 40.36 -3.97 13.25
N ALA A 570 40.20 -2.98 12.36
CA ALA A 570 40.79 -2.99 11.02
C ALA A 570 42.31 -2.82 11.08
N GLU A 571 42.83 -1.92 11.92
CA GLU A 571 44.28 -1.75 12.14
C GLU A 571 44.94 -3.00 12.78
N GLN A 572 44.24 -3.69 13.67
CA GLN A 572 44.72 -4.96 14.25
C GLN A 572 44.74 -6.09 13.20
N ARG A 573 43.73 -6.15 12.31
CA ARG A 573 43.68 -7.11 11.20
C ARG A 573 44.70 -6.84 10.11
N ASP A 574 45.00 -5.58 9.78
CA ASP A 574 46.03 -5.24 8.80
C ASP A 574 47.44 -5.58 9.32
N ARG A 575 47.67 -5.50 10.63
CA ARG A 575 48.92 -6.01 11.24
C ARG A 575 49.02 -7.54 11.21
N ASP A 576 47.91 -8.26 11.37
CA ASP A 576 47.90 -9.72 11.31
C ASP A 576 47.87 -10.28 9.86
N GLN A 577 47.23 -9.58 8.91
CA GLN A 577 47.13 -9.99 7.49
C GLN A 577 48.38 -9.71 6.66
N ALA A 578 49.25 -8.79 7.10
CA ALA A 578 50.57 -8.58 6.48
C ALA A 578 51.46 -9.85 6.52
N SER A 579 51.08 -10.88 7.27
CA SER A 579 51.80 -12.16 7.36
C SER A 579 51.20 -13.31 6.55
N ARG A 580 49.99 -13.20 5.95
CA ARG A 580 49.32 -14.35 5.31
C ARG A 580 48.47 -14.00 4.06
N ARG A 581 49.10 -14.23 2.88
CA ARG A 581 48.58 -14.87 1.64
C ARG A 581 48.16 -14.01 0.40
N PRO A 582 48.42 -14.54 -0.83
CA PRO A 582 48.40 -13.84 -2.14
C PRO A 582 47.02 -13.66 -2.83
N TRP A 583 45.90 -13.82 -2.12
CA TRP A 583 44.56 -13.80 -2.73
C TRP A 583 43.99 -12.39 -3.02
N THR A 584 44.52 -11.35 -2.36
CA THR A 584 44.09 -9.96 -2.53
C THR A 584 44.41 -9.38 -3.91
N SER A 585 45.52 -9.80 -4.53
CA SER A 585 45.87 -9.40 -5.90
C SER A 585 44.94 -9.99 -6.96
N VAL A 586 44.45 -11.22 -6.74
CA VAL A 586 43.49 -11.88 -7.66
C VAL A 586 42.12 -11.20 -7.60
N TRP A 587 41.67 -10.82 -6.40
CA TRP A 587 40.40 -10.11 -6.21
C TRP A 587 40.42 -8.67 -6.74
N MET A 588 41.54 -7.95 -6.59
CA MET A 588 41.73 -6.62 -7.20
C MET A 588 41.76 -6.70 -8.72
N GLY A 589 42.35 -7.76 -9.29
CA GLY A 589 42.30 -8.05 -10.73
C GLY A 589 40.88 -8.30 -11.26
N LEU A 590 40.10 -9.12 -10.56
CA LEU A 590 38.68 -9.38 -10.92
C LEU A 590 37.81 -8.12 -10.82
N ARG A 591 38.02 -7.29 -9.78
CA ARG A 591 37.28 -6.02 -9.63
C ARG A 591 37.57 -5.04 -10.76
N HIS A 592 38.81 -5.02 -11.26
CA HIS A 592 39.18 -4.20 -12.42
C HIS A 592 38.64 -4.77 -13.75
N LEU A 593 38.45 -6.11 -13.82
CA LEU A 593 37.83 -6.78 -14.96
C LEU A 593 36.32 -6.50 -15.02
N PHE A 594 35.60 -6.60 -13.90
CA PHE A 594 34.16 -6.29 -13.82
C PHE A 594 33.87 -4.80 -14.04
N GLY A 595 34.73 -3.91 -13.53
CA GLY A 595 34.64 -2.48 -13.82
C GLY A 595 34.84 -2.11 -15.30
N LYS A 596 35.50 -2.96 -16.10
CA LYS A 596 35.63 -2.81 -17.56
C LYS A 596 34.53 -3.51 -18.36
N LEU A 597 33.88 -4.53 -17.79
CA LEU A 597 32.81 -5.29 -18.43
C LEU A 597 31.40 -4.71 -18.20
N GLY A 598 31.26 -3.66 -17.38
CA GLY A 598 29.99 -2.94 -17.21
C GLY A 598 28.86 -3.79 -16.62
N ILE A 599 29.21 -4.74 -15.75
CA ILE A 599 28.26 -5.45 -14.88
C ILE A 599 28.26 -4.78 -13.51
#